data_AF-A0A3N5X7R3-F1
#
_entry.id   AF-A0A3N5X7R3-F1
#
_cell.length_a   1.000
_cell.length_b   1.000
_cell.length_c   1.000
_cell.angle_alpha   90.00
_cell.angle_beta   90.00
_cell.angle_gamma   90.00
#
_symmetry.space_group_name_H-M   'P 1'
#
loop_
_entity.id
_entity.type
_entity.pdbx_description
1 polymer ?
#
loop_
_entity_poly.entity_id
_entity_poly.type
_entity_poly.pdbx_seq_one_letter_code
_entity_poly.pdbx_strand_id
1 'polypeptide(L)'
;MPETRKAKSSQPAPAPAPVEQPQGQGLLDTILDNFTREPQQRDAAKDIIADFAQQVLEGAMVYAKDTESMIKARIAQIDSLISKQLNEVMHAPEFQRLEGTWRGLHYLVHQSETSTLLKVKAFNVSKKDLLKDLERAPEFDQSAMFKKIYEEEYGVFGGSPFGMMIGDYEFSNQPQDLTLLEKMSQVAAAAHAPFIAGASPQMFNLNSYTQLGDPRDLAKIFDSVEYAKWKSFRESEDARYVGLCMPRVLTRLPYGSTNVPVESFNFEEDVDGKNHDKYLWSNAAYAFGARVTDAFAKYSWCTAIRGVEGGGLVEGLPTHTFRTDEGDVALKCPTEIAITDRREKELADLGFIPLVHCKGRDYAAFFSVQSANRPRKYDTDFANANARLSSQLQYLFATSRFAHYLKAMMRDKIGS
;
A
#
# COMPACT_ATOMS: atom_id res chain seq x y z
N MET A 1 -126.34 -15.20 -10.71
CA MET A 1 -125.07 -14.46 -10.58
C MET A 1 -124.24 -15.12 -9.50
N PRO A 2 -123.43 -16.12 -9.86
CA PRO A 2 -121.97 -15.99 -9.70
C PRO A 2 -121.16 -16.64 -10.85
N GLU A 3 -119.94 -16.16 -11.11
CA GLU A 3 -118.82 -16.76 -11.88
C GLU A 3 -117.70 -15.68 -11.92
N THR A 4 -116.37 -15.90 -11.96
CA THR A 4 -115.50 -17.02 -12.34
C THR A 4 -114.09 -16.81 -11.71
N ARG A 5 -113.28 -17.88 -11.62
CA ARG A 5 -111.93 -17.95 -11.02
C ARG A 5 -111.02 -18.78 -11.95
N LYS A 6 -109.76 -18.37 -12.21
CA LYS A 6 -108.54 -19.12 -12.68
C LYS A 6 -107.51 -18.11 -13.25
N ALA A 7 -106.18 -18.26 -13.26
CA ALA A 7 -105.20 -19.29 -12.88
C ALA A 7 -103.76 -18.70 -12.94
N LYS A 8 -102.76 -19.38 -12.32
CA LYS A 8 -101.35 -19.62 -12.74
C LYS A 8 -100.53 -20.14 -11.54
N SER A 9 -100.22 -21.44 -11.45
CA SER A 9 -99.12 -22.23 -12.04
C SER A 9 -97.83 -22.24 -11.19
N SER A 10 -97.53 -23.41 -10.63
CA SER A 10 -96.33 -23.80 -9.86
C SER A 10 -95.29 -24.49 -10.74
N GLN A 11 -93.99 -24.33 -10.45
CA GLN A 11 -92.88 -25.22 -10.85
C GLN A 11 -91.67 -25.08 -9.87
N PRO A 12 -90.76 -26.08 -9.80
CA PRO A 12 -90.18 -26.58 -8.54
C PRO A 12 -88.71 -26.19 -8.28
N ALA A 13 -88.26 -26.41 -7.03
CA ALA A 13 -86.91 -26.13 -6.53
C ALA A 13 -85.83 -27.10 -7.07
N PRO A 14 -84.58 -26.63 -7.31
CA PRO A 14 -83.48 -27.49 -7.74
C PRO A 14 -82.71 -28.14 -6.57
N ALA A 15 -82.15 -29.32 -6.86
CA ALA A 15 -81.35 -30.19 -5.99
C ALA A 15 -79.93 -29.62 -5.71
N PRO A 16 -79.25 -30.07 -4.62
CA PRO A 16 -77.94 -29.54 -4.24
C PRO A 16 -76.81 -30.07 -5.15
N ALA A 17 -75.87 -29.18 -5.49
CA ALA A 17 -74.66 -29.48 -6.24
C ALA A 17 -73.59 -30.17 -5.36
N PRO A 18 -72.62 -30.89 -5.96
CA PRO A 18 -71.58 -31.62 -5.24
C PRO A 18 -70.59 -30.67 -4.58
N VAL A 19 -70.15 -31.02 -3.37
CA VAL A 19 -69.09 -30.31 -2.64
C VAL A 19 -67.75 -30.60 -3.31
N GLU A 20 -67.18 -29.62 -4.01
CA GLU A 20 -65.76 -29.62 -4.38
C GLU A 20 -64.92 -29.52 -3.10
N GLN A 21 -64.03 -30.51 -2.91
CA GLN A 21 -62.96 -30.42 -1.93
C GLN A 21 -61.99 -29.31 -2.37
N PRO A 22 -61.59 -28.37 -1.48
CA PRO A 22 -60.56 -27.42 -1.84
C PRO A 22 -59.26 -28.18 -2.04
N GLN A 23 -58.69 -28.07 -3.25
CA GLN A 23 -57.29 -28.41 -3.49
C GLN A 23 -56.46 -27.66 -2.45
N GLY A 24 -55.84 -28.42 -1.55
CA GLY A 24 -54.98 -27.88 -0.52
C GLY A 24 -53.91 -27.00 -1.16
N GLN A 25 -53.77 -25.77 -0.66
CA GLN A 25 -52.63 -24.92 -0.96
C GLN A 25 -51.36 -25.77 -0.79
N GLY A 26 -50.54 -25.87 -1.84
CA GLY A 26 -49.30 -26.62 -1.75
C GLY A 26 -48.44 -26.04 -0.63
N LEU A 27 -47.71 -26.90 0.08
CA LEU A 27 -46.83 -26.47 1.17
C LEU A 27 -45.87 -25.34 0.74
N LEU A 28 -45.43 -25.39 -0.53
CA LEU A 28 -44.66 -24.35 -1.21
C LEU A 28 -45.41 -23.02 -1.33
N ASP A 29 -46.68 -23.04 -1.73
CA ASP A 29 -47.51 -21.82 -1.85
C ASP A 29 -47.77 -21.19 -0.48
N THR A 30 -47.99 -22.01 0.56
CA THR A 30 -48.13 -21.53 1.95
C THR A 30 -46.83 -20.92 2.49
N ILE A 31 -45.67 -21.47 2.12
CA ILE A 31 -44.37 -20.90 2.51
C ILE A 31 -44.09 -19.60 1.76
N LEU A 32 -44.39 -19.54 0.46
CA LEU A 32 -44.22 -18.35 -0.38
C LEU A 32 -45.10 -17.18 0.06
N ASP A 33 -46.33 -17.47 0.50
CA ASP A 33 -47.27 -16.47 1.05
C ASP A 33 -46.77 -15.85 2.36
N ASN A 34 -46.01 -16.61 3.15
CA ASN A 34 -45.38 -16.12 4.37
C ASN A 34 -44.07 -15.38 4.12
N PHE A 35 -43.36 -15.68 3.02
CA PHE A 35 -42.06 -15.10 2.69
C PHE A 35 -42.17 -13.72 2.03
N THR A 36 -43.10 -13.54 1.08
CA THR A 36 -43.23 -12.29 0.31
C THR A 36 -44.67 -12.07 -0.16
N ARG A 37 -45.22 -10.88 0.09
CA ARG A 37 -46.56 -10.49 -0.40
C ARG A 37 -46.55 -9.89 -1.81
N GLU A 38 -45.38 -9.53 -2.32
CA GLU A 38 -45.22 -8.91 -3.64
C GLU A 38 -45.01 -9.96 -4.75
N PRO A 39 -45.75 -9.88 -5.88
CA PRO A 39 -45.66 -10.88 -6.95
C PRO A 39 -44.29 -10.96 -7.63
N GLN A 40 -43.53 -9.86 -7.69
CA GLN A 40 -42.21 -9.80 -8.34
C GLN A 40 -41.11 -10.51 -7.55
N GLN A 41 -41.28 -10.68 -6.24
CA GLN A 41 -40.30 -11.32 -5.38
C GLN A 41 -40.57 -12.83 -5.18
N ARG A 42 -41.74 -13.31 -5.60
CA ARG A 42 -42.14 -14.71 -5.47
C ARG A 42 -41.24 -15.67 -6.25
N ASP A 43 -40.79 -15.28 -7.44
CA ASP A 43 -39.93 -16.13 -8.25
C ASP A 43 -38.52 -16.22 -7.63
N ALA A 44 -37.95 -15.11 -7.16
CA ALA A 44 -36.70 -15.12 -6.41
C ALA A 44 -36.79 -15.92 -5.10
N ALA A 45 -37.93 -15.84 -4.39
CA ALA A 45 -38.18 -16.62 -3.18
C ALA A 45 -38.28 -18.13 -3.48
N LYS A 46 -38.88 -18.51 -4.62
CA LYS A 46 -38.91 -19.92 -5.07
C LYS A 46 -37.50 -20.45 -5.31
N ASP A 47 -36.65 -19.69 -5.99
CA ASP A 47 -35.28 -20.09 -6.29
C ASP A 47 -34.46 -20.29 -5.00
N ILE A 48 -34.56 -19.36 -4.04
CA ILE A 48 -33.88 -19.47 -2.73
C ILE A 48 -34.34 -20.71 -1.96
N ILE A 49 -35.65 -21.01 -1.95
CA ILE A 49 -36.20 -22.19 -1.27
C ILE A 49 -35.78 -23.48 -1.97
N ALA A 50 -35.73 -23.48 -3.31
CA ALA A 50 -35.27 -24.61 -4.10
C ALA A 50 -33.79 -24.92 -3.82
N ASP A 51 -32.93 -23.89 -3.82
CA ASP A 51 -31.51 -24.01 -3.49
C ASP A 51 -31.30 -24.53 -2.06
N PHE A 52 -32.08 -24.01 -1.09
CA PHE A 52 -32.03 -24.49 0.28
C PHE A 52 -32.42 -25.98 0.38
N ALA A 53 -33.52 -26.38 -0.25
CA ALA A 53 -33.98 -27.76 -0.25
C ALA A 53 -32.97 -28.71 -0.91
N GLN A 54 -32.35 -28.28 -2.01
CA GLN A 54 -31.29 -29.04 -2.69
C GLN A 54 -30.06 -29.20 -1.78
N GLN A 55 -29.63 -28.15 -1.11
CA GLN A 55 -28.49 -28.23 -0.19
C GLN A 55 -28.75 -29.12 1.05
N VAL A 56 -30.00 -29.19 1.53
CA VAL A 56 -30.39 -30.16 2.56
C VAL A 56 -30.33 -31.60 2.01
N LEU A 57 -30.85 -31.81 0.80
CA LEU A 57 -30.91 -33.12 0.14
C LEU A 57 -29.51 -33.68 -0.19
N GLU A 58 -28.58 -32.83 -0.57
CA GLU A 58 -27.18 -33.19 -0.87
C GLU A 58 -26.35 -33.53 0.39
N GLY A 59 -26.95 -33.44 1.59
CA GLY A 59 -26.26 -33.73 2.86
C GLY A 59 -25.25 -32.66 3.26
N ALA A 60 -25.29 -31.48 2.64
CA ALA A 60 -24.39 -30.37 2.90
C ALA A 60 -24.72 -29.61 4.19
N MET A 61 -25.85 -29.93 4.85
CA MET A 61 -26.29 -29.36 6.12
C MET A 61 -26.62 -30.46 7.15
N VAL A 62 -26.16 -30.27 8.39
CA VAL A 62 -26.52 -31.14 9.52
C VAL A 62 -27.91 -30.75 10.01
N TYR A 63 -28.85 -31.69 9.99
CA TYR A 63 -30.22 -31.46 10.44
C TYR A 63 -30.26 -31.10 11.92
N ALA A 64 -30.69 -29.87 12.23
CA ALA A 64 -31.00 -29.41 13.58
C ALA A 64 -32.48 -29.01 13.67
N LYS A 65 -33.06 -29.05 14.87
CA LYS A 65 -34.46 -28.64 15.11
C LYS A 65 -34.71 -27.15 14.84
N ASP A 66 -33.66 -26.33 14.83
CA ASP A 66 -33.72 -24.89 14.59
C ASP A 66 -33.18 -24.54 13.20
N THR A 67 -34.08 -24.13 12.31
CA THR A 67 -33.76 -23.73 10.94
C THR A 67 -32.87 -22.49 10.89
N GLU A 68 -33.01 -21.56 11.84
CA GLU A 68 -32.20 -20.34 11.87
C GLU A 68 -30.73 -20.68 12.15
N SER A 69 -30.47 -21.54 13.13
CA SER A 69 -29.14 -22.06 13.42
C SER A 69 -28.54 -22.84 12.25
N MET A 70 -29.33 -23.60 11.50
CA MET A 70 -28.85 -24.31 10.29
C MET A 70 -28.41 -23.33 9.20
N ILE A 71 -29.22 -22.30 8.92
CA ILE A 71 -28.90 -21.27 7.92
C ILE A 71 -27.63 -20.51 8.33
N LYS A 72 -27.51 -20.10 9.59
CA LYS A 72 -26.31 -19.42 10.12
C LYS A 72 -25.07 -20.29 10.01
N ALA A 73 -25.17 -21.58 10.33
CA ALA A 73 -24.04 -22.52 10.20
C ALA A 73 -23.64 -22.68 8.72
N ARG A 74 -24.60 -22.73 7.80
CA ARG A 74 -24.34 -22.82 6.37
C ARG A 74 -23.68 -21.56 5.82
N ILE A 75 -24.17 -20.38 6.22
CA ILE A 75 -23.54 -19.10 5.88
C ILE A 75 -22.09 -19.07 6.39
N ALA A 76 -21.84 -19.47 7.64
CA ALA A 76 -20.48 -19.52 8.19
C ALA A 76 -19.55 -20.48 7.40
N GLN A 77 -20.07 -21.60 6.90
CA GLN A 77 -19.30 -22.49 6.01
C GLN A 77 -18.96 -21.82 4.68
N ILE A 78 -19.94 -21.13 4.06
CA ILE A 78 -19.73 -20.40 2.82
C ILE A 78 -18.70 -19.28 3.03
N ASP A 79 -18.84 -18.49 4.09
CA ASP A 79 -17.91 -17.42 4.46
C ASP A 79 -16.49 -17.97 4.67
N SER A 80 -16.36 -19.15 5.29
CA SER A 80 -15.06 -19.81 5.44
C SER A 80 -14.45 -20.22 4.10
N LEU A 81 -15.25 -20.72 3.16
CA LEU A 81 -14.77 -21.10 1.82
C LEU A 81 -14.37 -19.87 1.00
N ILE A 82 -15.19 -18.82 1.03
CA ILE A 82 -14.90 -17.54 0.36
C ILE A 82 -13.64 -16.91 0.97
N SER A 83 -13.50 -16.92 2.31
CA SER A 83 -12.32 -16.39 2.98
C SER A 83 -11.04 -17.11 2.56
N LYS A 84 -11.06 -18.45 2.49
CA LYS A 84 -9.90 -19.22 1.99
C LYS A 84 -9.55 -18.84 0.56
N GLN A 85 -10.53 -18.75 -0.32
CA GLN A 85 -10.28 -18.40 -1.72
C GLN A 85 -9.78 -16.96 -1.85
N LEU A 86 -10.33 -16.02 -1.08
CA LEU A 86 -9.92 -14.62 -1.12
C LEU A 86 -8.52 -14.43 -0.54
N ASN A 87 -8.15 -15.18 0.50
CA ASN A 87 -6.78 -15.20 1.04
C ASN A 87 -5.77 -15.59 -0.05
N GLU A 88 -6.03 -16.63 -0.84
CA GLU A 88 -5.15 -17.02 -1.95
C GLU A 88 -4.99 -15.89 -3.00
N VAL A 89 -6.08 -15.19 -3.32
CA VAL A 89 -6.04 -14.06 -4.28
C VAL A 89 -5.29 -12.86 -3.69
N MET A 90 -5.57 -12.51 -2.44
CA MET A 90 -4.99 -11.34 -1.77
C MET A 90 -3.53 -11.52 -1.41
N HIS A 91 -3.10 -12.75 -1.11
CA HIS A 91 -1.71 -13.08 -0.77
C HIS A 91 -0.89 -13.46 -2.02
N ALA A 92 -1.47 -13.42 -3.21
CA ALA A 92 -0.73 -13.59 -4.45
C ALA A 92 0.31 -12.45 -4.61
N PRO A 93 1.59 -12.76 -4.90
CA PRO A 93 2.66 -11.76 -4.94
C PRO A 93 2.42 -10.60 -5.90
N GLU A 94 1.75 -10.88 -7.03
CA GLU A 94 1.42 -9.85 -8.03
C GLU A 94 0.38 -8.87 -7.51
N PHE A 95 -0.64 -9.36 -6.80
CA PHE A 95 -1.70 -8.56 -6.21
C PHE A 95 -1.17 -7.76 -5.02
N GLN A 96 -0.42 -8.40 -4.11
CA GLN A 96 0.18 -7.70 -2.97
C GLN A 96 1.12 -6.58 -3.41
N ARG A 97 1.93 -6.79 -4.46
CA ARG A 97 2.78 -5.72 -5.00
C ARG A 97 1.95 -4.55 -5.51
N LEU A 98 0.91 -4.82 -6.29
CA LEU A 98 0.02 -3.79 -6.81
C LEU A 98 -0.70 -3.04 -5.69
N GLU A 99 -1.25 -3.77 -4.72
CA GLU A 99 -1.94 -3.22 -3.55
C GLU A 99 -0.97 -2.39 -2.69
N GLY A 100 0.25 -2.88 -2.46
CA GLY A 100 1.30 -2.18 -1.71
C GLY A 100 1.73 -0.87 -2.36
N THR A 101 1.89 -0.83 -3.68
CA THR A 101 2.17 0.39 -4.45
C THR A 101 1.03 1.40 -4.32
N TRP A 102 -0.22 0.99 -4.60
CA TRP A 102 -1.36 1.90 -4.59
C TRP A 102 -1.72 2.38 -3.18
N ARG A 103 -1.59 1.52 -2.17
CA ARG A 103 -1.79 1.93 -0.78
C ARG A 103 -0.66 2.83 -0.27
N GLY A 104 0.57 2.59 -0.69
CA GLY A 104 1.69 3.50 -0.42
C GLY A 104 1.47 4.89 -1.02
N LEU A 105 1.04 4.95 -2.28
CA LEU A 105 0.65 6.20 -2.93
C LEU A 105 -0.55 6.86 -2.24
N HIS A 106 -1.57 6.07 -1.88
CA HIS A 106 -2.72 6.56 -1.13
C HIS A 106 -2.31 7.16 0.21
N TYR A 107 -1.39 6.50 0.94
CA TYR A 107 -0.81 7.01 2.17
C TYR A 107 -0.11 8.36 1.94
N LEU A 108 0.77 8.45 0.93
CA LEU A 108 1.45 9.70 0.60
C LEU A 108 0.48 10.85 0.31
N VAL A 109 -0.56 10.59 -0.49
CA VAL A 109 -1.57 11.61 -0.85
C VAL A 109 -2.37 12.06 0.37
N HIS A 110 -2.82 11.14 1.21
CA HIS A 110 -3.62 11.48 2.40
C HIS A 110 -2.81 12.16 3.51
N GLN A 111 -1.51 11.87 3.58
CA GLN A 111 -0.60 12.50 4.56
C GLN A 111 0.00 13.81 4.06
N SER A 112 -0.29 14.22 2.82
CA SER A 112 0.24 15.46 2.23
C SER A 112 -0.85 16.51 2.12
N GLU A 113 -0.60 17.70 2.66
CA GLU A 113 -1.48 18.86 2.50
C GLU A 113 -1.32 19.47 1.09
N THR A 114 -1.95 18.83 0.11
CA THR A 114 -1.89 19.30 -1.29
C THR A 114 -2.56 20.66 -1.45
N SER A 115 -1.92 21.56 -2.20
CA SER A 115 -2.35 22.94 -2.40
C SER A 115 -1.84 23.47 -3.74
N THR A 116 -2.01 24.77 -4.01
CA THR A 116 -1.39 25.40 -5.18
C THR A 116 0.14 25.30 -5.16
N LEU A 117 0.75 25.22 -3.96
CA LEU A 117 2.19 25.14 -3.74
C LEU A 117 2.71 23.69 -3.66
N LEU A 118 1.88 22.74 -3.23
CA LEU A 118 2.24 21.34 -3.07
C LEU A 118 1.41 20.46 -4.00
N LYS A 119 2.06 19.89 -5.02
CA LYS A 119 1.44 19.02 -6.02
C LYS A 119 2.13 17.66 -6.05
N VAL A 120 1.34 16.60 -6.11
CA VAL A 120 1.82 15.23 -6.33
C VAL A 120 1.46 14.83 -7.75
N LYS A 121 2.47 14.52 -8.58
CA LYS A 121 2.29 13.99 -9.94
C LYS A 121 2.68 12.52 -9.95
N ALA A 122 1.80 11.64 -10.41
CA ALA A 122 2.06 10.22 -10.54
C ALA A 122 2.45 9.89 -11.99
N PHE A 123 3.49 9.09 -12.16
CA PHE A 123 3.92 8.58 -13.46
C PHE A 123 4.07 7.06 -13.36
N ASN A 124 3.25 6.33 -14.11
CA ASN A 124 3.28 4.87 -14.11
C ASN A 124 4.35 4.36 -15.08
N VAL A 125 5.41 3.77 -14.54
CA VAL A 125 6.48 3.14 -15.32
C VAL A 125 7.02 1.93 -14.58
N SER A 126 7.27 0.82 -15.30
CA SER A 126 7.90 -0.34 -14.70
C SER A 126 9.40 -0.12 -14.54
N LYS A 127 10.03 -0.73 -13.52
CA LYS A 127 11.48 -0.64 -13.30
C LYS A 127 12.28 -1.07 -14.55
N LYS A 128 11.79 -2.08 -15.27
CA LYS A 128 12.41 -2.61 -16.49
C LYS A 128 12.32 -1.63 -17.65
N ASP A 129 11.19 -0.97 -17.83
CA ASP A 129 11.02 -0.01 -18.93
C ASP A 129 11.78 1.28 -18.67
N LEU A 130 11.88 1.71 -17.40
CA LEU A 130 12.72 2.83 -16.99
C LEU A 130 14.20 2.55 -17.28
N LEU A 131 14.69 1.34 -16.97
CA LEU A 131 16.05 0.94 -17.31
C LEU A 131 16.28 0.95 -18.83
N LYS A 132 15.36 0.37 -19.61
CA LYS A 132 15.46 0.33 -21.07
C LYS A 132 15.49 1.73 -21.69
N ASP A 133 14.69 2.67 -21.19
CA ASP A 133 14.69 4.06 -21.66
C ASP A 133 16.07 4.70 -21.46
N LEU A 134 16.60 4.58 -20.24
CA LEU A 134 17.89 5.14 -19.86
C LEU A 134 19.08 4.44 -20.55
N GLU A 135 18.99 3.15 -20.86
CA GLU A 135 19.99 2.39 -21.63
C GLU A 135 19.97 2.68 -23.12
N ARG A 136 18.80 2.95 -23.69
CA ARG A 136 18.65 3.28 -25.11
C ARG A 136 19.16 4.69 -25.44
N ALA A 137 19.05 5.61 -24.48
CA ALA A 137 19.56 6.96 -24.64
C ALA A 137 21.11 6.94 -24.69
N PRO A 138 21.75 7.61 -25.67
CA PRO A 138 23.21 7.72 -25.73
C PRO A 138 23.81 8.37 -24.47
N GLU A 139 23.12 9.40 -23.97
CA GLU A 139 23.42 10.11 -22.73
C GLU A 139 22.12 10.27 -21.91
N PHE A 140 22.27 10.46 -20.59
CA PHE A 140 21.12 10.52 -19.67
C PHE A 140 20.16 11.69 -19.98
N ASP A 141 20.68 12.78 -20.55
CA ASP A 141 19.93 13.99 -20.90
C ASP A 141 19.05 13.84 -22.15
N GLN A 142 19.23 12.77 -22.92
CA GLN A 142 18.42 12.43 -24.09
C GLN A 142 17.35 11.37 -23.78
N SER A 143 17.21 10.96 -22.52
CA SER A 143 16.20 10.00 -22.08
C SER A 143 14.80 10.60 -22.02
N ALA A 144 13.76 9.77 -22.17
CA ALA A 144 12.39 10.24 -21.99
C ALA A 144 12.14 10.68 -20.55
N MET A 145 12.80 10.02 -19.58
CA MET A 145 12.75 10.43 -18.17
C MET A 145 13.31 11.84 -17.96
N PHE A 146 14.49 12.15 -18.53
CA PHE A 146 15.08 13.48 -18.41
C PHE A 146 14.19 14.54 -19.06
N LYS A 147 13.64 14.27 -20.24
CA LYS A 147 12.71 15.19 -20.90
C LYS A 147 11.52 15.55 -20.02
N LYS A 148 10.91 14.57 -19.35
CA LYS A 148 9.76 14.79 -18.46
C LYS A 148 10.09 15.57 -17.20
N ILE A 149 11.25 15.29 -16.59
CA ILE A 149 11.62 15.88 -15.30
C ILE A 149 12.32 17.23 -15.47
N TYR A 150 13.27 17.29 -16.39
CA TYR A 150 14.06 18.48 -16.65
C TYR A 150 13.43 19.36 -17.71
N GLU A 151 13.31 18.91 -18.96
CA GLU A 151 12.93 19.80 -20.08
C GLU A 151 11.52 20.35 -19.93
N GLU A 152 10.52 19.52 -19.68
CA GLU A 152 9.10 19.91 -19.63
C GLU A 152 8.77 20.82 -18.43
N GLU A 153 9.59 20.83 -17.38
CA GLU A 153 9.33 21.59 -16.15
C GLU A 153 10.48 22.54 -15.78
N TYR A 154 11.59 22.04 -15.23
CA TYR A 154 12.70 22.90 -14.74
C TYR A 154 13.38 23.72 -15.86
N GLY A 155 13.46 23.13 -17.06
CA GLY A 155 14.05 23.71 -18.26
C GLY A 155 13.16 24.75 -18.96
N VAL A 156 11.83 24.69 -18.75
CA VAL A 156 10.85 25.54 -19.43
C VAL A 156 10.53 26.81 -18.66
N PHE A 157 10.29 27.91 -19.39
CA PHE A 157 9.84 29.18 -18.82
C PHE A 157 8.42 29.04 -18.27
N GLY A 158 8.21 29.39 -17.00
CA GLY A 158 6.93 29.21 -16.30
C GLY A 158 6.64 27.77 -15.85
N GLY A 159 7.58 26.83 -16.03
CA GLY A 159 7.44 25.45 -15.54
C GLY A 159 7.50 25.35 -14.01
N SER A 160 7.02 24.22 -13.47
CA SER A 160 7.00 23.95 -12.03
C SER A 160 8.03 22.87 -11.67
N PRO A 161 9.24 23.24 -11.21
CA PRO A 161 10.29 22.26 -10.98
C PRO A 161 9.91 21.23 -9.92
N PHE A 162 10.30 19.98 -10.16
CA PHE A 162 10.09 18.90 -9.21
C PHE A 162 11.01 19.07 -7.99
N GLY A 163 10.42 19.05 -6.79
CA GLY A 163 11.19 19.13 -5.54
C GLY A 163 11.86 17.81 -5.13
N MET A 164 11.24 16.69 -5.47
CA MET A 164 11.68 15.34 -5.13
C MET A 164 11.04 14.34 -6.09
N MET A 165 11.71 13.21 -6.31
CA MET A 165 11.17 12.06 -7.03
C MET A 165 11.09 10.87 -6.08
N ILE A 166 9.95 10.16 -6.07
CA ILE A 166 9.78 8.91 -5.32
C ILE A 166 9.71 7.78 -6.33
N GLY A 167 10.67 6.85 -6.27
CA GLY A 167 10.65 5.61 -7.02
C GLY A 167 10.10 4.49 -6.14
N ASP A 168 8.92 3.98 -6.48
CA ASP A 168 8.38 2.78 -5.82
C ASP A 168 9.05 1.51 -6.36
N TYR A 169 10.37 1.44 -6.15
CA TYR A 169 11.21 0.33 -6.51
C TYR A 169 12.09 -0.03 -5.34
N GLU A 170 12.50 -1.29 -5.34
CA GLU A 170 13.49 -1.80 -4.41
C GLU A 170 14.76 -2.11 -5.15
N PHE A 171 15.86 -1.52 -4.68
CA PHE A 171 17.18 -1.68 -5.29
C PHE A 171 18.02 -2.70 -4.55
N SER A 172 18.54 -3.67 -5.30
CA SER A 172 19.44 -4.72 -4.85
C SER A 172 20.88 -4.44 -5.29
N ASN A 173 21.80 -5.36 -4.96
CA ASN A 173 23.19 -5.32 -5.44
C ASN A 173 23.35 -5.78 -6.91
N GLN A 174 22.24 -6.09 -7.60
CA GLN A 174 22.29 -6.56 -8.98
C GLN A 174 22.83 -5.48 -9.94
N PRO A 175 23.64 -5.83 -10.95
CA PRO A 175 24.25 -4.85 -11.85
C PRO A 175 23.24 -3.94 -12.57
N GLN A 176 22.07 -4.46 -12.96
CA GLN A 176 21.01 -3.70 -13.62
C GLN A 176 20.40 -2.64 -12.70
N ASP A 177 20.22 -2.97 -11.42
CA ASP A 177 19.70 -2.06 -10.40
C ASP A 177 20.68 -0.92 -10.15
N LEU A 178 21.98 -1.23 -10.06
CA LEU A 178 23.03 -0.24 -9.86
C LEU A 178 23.20 0.69 -11.07
N THR A 179 23.11 0.16 -12.29
CA THR A 179 23.12 0.98 -13.51
C THR A 179 21.88 1.89 -13.58
N LEU A 180 20.71 1.41 -13.16
CA LEU A 180 19.52 2.26 -13.06
C LEU A 180 19.71 3.37 -12.02
N LEU A 181 20.25 3.07 -10.83
CA LEU A 181 20.55 4.08 -9.81
C LEU A 181 21.54 5.13 -10.30
N GLU A 182 22.60 4.70 -11.00
CA GLU A 182 23.60 5.61 -11.58
C GLU A 182 22.95 6.60 -12.55
N LYS A 183 22.18 6.11 -13.53
CA LYS A 183 21.52 6.98 -14.51
C LYS A 183 20.44 7.86 -13.90
N MET A 184 19.66 7.34 -12.95
CA MET A 184 18.67 8.13 -12.23
C MET A 184 19.32 9.20 -11.35
N SER A 185 20.49 8.94 -10.78
CA SER A 185 21.23 9.92 -9.98
C SER A 185 21.67 11.12 -10.82
N GLN A 186 22.08 10.90 -12.08
CA GLN A 186 22.43 11.96 -13.02
C GLN A 186 21.22 12.83 -13.38
N VAL A 187 20.07 12.20 -13.67
CA VAL A 187 18.81 12.93 -13.92
C VAL A 187 18.38 13.74 -12.68
N ALA A 188 18.46 13.13 -11.49
CA ALA A 188 18.14 13.77 -10.21
C ALA A 188 19.07 14.96 -9.91
N ALA A 189 20.36 14.82 -10.16
CA ALA A 189 21.36 15.86 -9.98
C ALA A 189 21.13 17.04 -10.92
N ALA A 190 20.85 16.78 -12.20
CA ALA A 190 20.59 17.81 -13.20
C ALA A 190 19.33 18.62 -12.89
N ALA A 191 18.25 17.97 -12.45
CA ALA A 191 16.99 18.63 -12.09
C ALA A 191 16.98 19.21 -10.66
N HIS A 192 18.05 18.99 -9.88
CA HIS A 192 18.11 19.26 -8.45
C HIS A 192 16.92 18.66 -7.68
N ALA A 193 16.48 17.46 -8.06
CA ALA A 193 15.32 16.78 -7.48
C ALA A 193 15.77 15.43 -6.92
N PRO A 194 16.05 15.31 -5.60
CA PRO A 194 16.50 14.06 -5.01
C PRO A 194 15.55 12.89 -5.32
N PHE A 195 16.13 11.75 -5.71
CA PHE A 195 15.45 10.50 -5.99
C PHE A 195 15.45 9.59 -4.76
N ILE A 196 14.28 9.31 -4.21
CA ILE A 196 14.10 8.47 -3.04
C ILE A 196 13.43 7.16 -3.44
N ALA A 197 14.01 6.04 -3.05
CA ALA A 197 13.47 4.71 -3.34
C ALA A 197 13.70 3.75 -2.16
N GLY A 198 13.28 2.50 -2.30
CA GLY A 198 13.51 1.45 -1.29
C GLY A 198 14.84 0.73 -1.54
N ALA A 199 15.53 0.34 -0.47
CA ALA A 199 16.51 -0.75 -0.58
C ALA A 199 15.75 -2.09 -0.58
N SER A 200 16.30 -3.10 -1.24
CA SER A 200 15.86 -4.50 -1.10
C SER A 200 16.66 -5.20 0.00
N PRO A 201 16.11 -6.20 0.72
CA PRO A 201 16.92 -7.05 1.61
C PRO A 201 18.11 -7.71 0.88
N GLN A 202 17.99 -7.96 -0.42
CA GLN A 202 19.07 -8.53 -1.25
C GLN A 202 20.27 -7.58 -1.35
N MET A 203 20.09 -6.28 -1.10
CA MET A 203 21.20 -5.33 -1.00
C MET A 203 22.20 -5.71 0.09
N PHE A 204 21.73 -6.38 1.15
CA PHE A 204 22.54 -6.84 2.27
C PHE A 204 22.88 -8.33 2.17
N ASN A 205 22.66 -8.96 1.01
CA ASN A 205 22.75 -10.40 0.82
C ASN A 205 21.83 -11.19 1.79
N LEU A 206 20.64 -10.63 2.05
CA LEU A 206 19.59 -11.23 2.89
C LEU A 206 18.39 -11.60 2.02
N ASN A 207 17.66 -12.63 2.44
CA ASN A 207 16.40 -13.00 1.78
C ASN A 207 15.22 -12.16 2.30
N SER A 208 15.28 -11.72 3.56
CA SER A 208 14.23 -10.93 4.24
C SER A 208 14.86 -9.95 5.22
N TYR A 209 14.18 -8.83 5.49
CA TYR A 209 14.64 -7.88 6.52
C TYR A 209 14.58 -8.44 7.94
N THR A 210 13.82 -9.52 8.17
CA THR A 210 13.80 -10.23 9.45
C THR A 210 15.18 -10.75 9.87
N GLN A 211 16.08 -10.98 8.91
CA GLN A 211 17.45 -11.46 9.11
C GLN A 211 18.48 -10.32 9.29
N LEU A 212 18.04 -9.05 9.32
CA LEU A 212 18.95 -7.90 9.45
C LEU A 212 19.72 -7.90 10.80
N GLY A 213 19.22 -8.63 11.79
CA GLY A 213 19.90 -8.86 13.06
C GLY A 213 21.12 -9.77 12.99
N ASP A 214 21.17 -10.69 12.01
CA ASP A 214 22.12 -11.82 11.99
C ASP A 214 23.58 -11.39 11.71
N PRO A 215 23.89 -10.51 10.74
CA PRO A 215 25.27 -10.19 10.40
C PRO A 215 25.91 -9.30 11.46
N ARG A 216 26.93 -9.77 12.19
CA ARG A 216 27.57 -9.00 13.28
C ARG A 216 28.05 -7.58 12.88
N ASP A 217 28.43 -7.41 11.62
CA ASP A 217 28.94 -6.16 11.04
C ASP A 217 28.41 -6.01 9.61
N LEU A 218 27.53 -5.03 9.38
CA LEU A 218 26.94 -4.79 8.06
C LEU A 218 27.96 -4.21 7.07
N ALA A 219 28.98 -3.49 7.54
CA ALA A 219 29.95 -2.86 6.65
C ALA A 219 30.77 -3.89 5.88
N LYS A 220 31.10 -5.01 6.53
CA LYS A 220 31.86 -6.12 5.92
C LYS A 220 31.15 -6.78 4.74
N ILE A 221 29.82 -6.71 4.68
CA ILE A 221 29.05 -7.23 3.54
C ILE A 221 29.46 -6.49 2.26
N PHE A 222 29.61 -5.16 2.35
CA PHE A 222 29.94 -4.29 1.23
C PHE A 222 31.43 -4.29 0.85
N ASP A 223 32.30 -4.90 1.67
CA ASP A 223 33.72 -5.03 1.36
C ASP A 223 33.96 -6.09 0.26
N SER A 224 33.03 -7.02 0.05
CA SER A 224 33.10 -8.04 -0.99
C SER A 224 33.26 -7.43 -2.40
N VAL A 225 33.83 -8.23 -3.31
CA VAL A 225 34.06 -7.87 -4.72
C VAL A 225 32.73 -7.72 -5.47
N GLU A 226 31.68 -8.43 -5.05
CA GLU A 226 30.33 -8.34 -5.63
C GLU A 226 29.76 -6.91 -5.57
N TYR A 227 30.18 -6.13 -4.56
CA TYR A 227 29.76 -4.75 -4.36
C TYR A 227 30.69 -3.72 -5.00
N ALA A 228 31.59 -4.12 -5.91
CA ALA A 228 32.49 -3.19 -6.60
C ALA A 228 31.74 -2.02 -7.26
N LYS A 229 30.67 -2.33 -8.02
CA LYS A 229 29.82 -1.30 -8.65
C LYS A 229 29.12 -0.40 -7.64
N TRP A 230 28.64 -0.97 -6.52
CA TRP A 230 28.01 -0.18 -5.45
C TRP A 230 29.00 0.78 -4.81
N LYS A 231 30.23 0.33 -4.52
CA LYS A 231 31.30 1.19 -4.00
C LYS A 231 31.61 2.34 -4.94
N SER A 232 31.77 2.06 -6.23
CA SER A 232 31.98 3.11 -7.24
C SER A 232 30.81 4.09 -7.33
N PHE A 233 29.57 3.59 -7.30
CA PHE A 233 28.37 4.44 -7.28
C PHE A 233 28.37 5.38 -6.07
N ARG A 234 28.65 4.87 -4.87
CA ARG A 234 28.71 5.70 -3.64
C ARG A 234 29.81 6.76 -3.70
N GLU A 235 30.90 6.53 -4.43
CA GLU A 235 32.00 7.49 -4.61
C GLU A 235 31.72 8.57 -5.66
N SER A 236 30.68 8.37 -6.48
CA SER A 236 30.16 9.37 -7.44
C SER A 236 29.55 10.57 -6.73
N GLU A 237 29.67 11.74 -7.33
CA GLU A 237 29.08 12.97 -6.80
C GLU A 237 27.55 13.00 -6.93
N ASP A 238 27.02 12.41 -8.00
CA ASP A 238 25.58 12.38 -8.29
C ASP A 238 24.81 11.50 -7.30
N ALA A 239 25.46 10.51 -6.67
CA ALA A 239 24.87 9.67 -5.63
C ALA A 239 24.37 10.47 -4.41
N ARG A 240 24.76 11.73 -4.26
CA ARG A 240 24.22 12.63 -3.23
C ARG A 240 22.71 12.84 -3.40
N TYR A 241 22.22 12.81 -4.63
CA TYR A 241 20.80 12.98 -4.94
C TYR A 241 19.98 11.70 -4.78
N VAL A 242 20.56 10.60 -4.29
CA VAL A 242 19.83 9.33 -4.12
C VAL A 242 19.70 8.99 -2.64
N GLY A 243 18.47 8.72 -2.20
CA GLY A 243 18.16 8.20 -0.87
C GLY A 243 17.51 6.82 -0.95
N LEU A 244 17.98 5.86 -0.17
CA LEU A 244 17.42 4.51 -0.11
C LEU A 244 16.83 4.23 1.26
N CYS A 245 15.49 4.19 1.34
CA CYS A 245 14.72 3.94 2.55
C CYS A 245 14.60 2.44 2.84
N MET A 246 14.61 2.09 4.11
CA MET A 246 14.39 0.71 4.58
C MET A 246 13.96 0.68 6.05
N PRO A 247 13.36 -0.41 6.54
CA PRO A 247 12.77 -1.52 5.77
C PRO A 247 11.39 -1.11 5.22
N ARG A 248 10.60 -2.05 4.69
CA ARG A 248 9.20 -1.78 4.31
C ARG A 248 8.33 -1.51 5.54
N VAL A 249 7.18 -0.88 5.30
CA VAL A 249 6.22 -0.44 6.33
C VAL A 249 4.87 -1.09 6.07
N LEU A 250 4.20 -1.49 7.14
CA LEU A 250 2.86 -2.05 7.09
C LEU A 250 1.85 -0.97 6.68
N THR A 251 1.04 -1.25 5.67
CA THR A 251 0.10 -0.24 5.13
C THR A 251 -1.34 -0.41 5.56
N ARG A 252 -1.75 -1.63 5.92
CA ARG A 252 -3.07 -1.88 6.49
C ARG A 252 -3.03 -2.93 7.58
N LEU A 253 -4.05 -2.90 8.42
CA LEU A 253 -4.36 -4.01 9.31
C LEU A 253 -4.96 -5.18 8.51
N PRO A 254 -4.67 -6.43 8.93
CA PRO A 254 -5.39 -7.59 8.42
C PRO A 254 -6.89 -7.46 8.64
N TYR A 255 -7.68 -7.92 7.67
CA TYR A 255 -9.13 -7.99 7.81
C TYR A 255 -9.52 -9.12 8.77
N GLY A 256 -10.58 -8.88 9.54
CA GLY A 256 -11.09 -9.86 10.49
C GLY A 256 -12.07 -9.22 11.45
N SER A 257 -12.93 -10.05 12.06
CA SER A 257 -13.97 -9.60 12.98
C SER A 257 -13.44 -8.82 14.19
N THR A 258 -12.23 -9.15 14.64
CA THR A 258 -11.56 -8.47 15.78
C THR A 258 -10.82 -7.20 15.36
N ASN A 259 -10.41 -7.11 14.10
CA ASN A 259 -9.59 -6.02 13.57
C ASN A 259 -10.43 -5.08 12.71
N VAL A 260 -10.41 -5.28 11.39
CA VAL A 260 -11.18 -4.52 10.42
C VAL A 260 -12.26 -5.43 9.83
N PRO A 261 -13.51 -5.35 10.31
CA PRO A 261 -14.59 -6.16 9.78
C PRO A 261 -14.99 -5.72 8.37
N VAL A 262 -15.43 -6.68 7.56
CA VAL A 262 -16.00 -6.44 6.23
C VAL A 262 -17.53 -6.51 6.36
N GLU A 263 -18.24 -5.54 5.77
CA GLU A 263 -19.71 -5.45 5.90
C GLU A 263 -20.46 -6.54 5.13
N SER A 264 -19.90 -7.01 4.00
CA SER A 264 -20.62 -7.90 3.07
C SER A 264 -20.66 -9.36 3.51
N PHE A 265 -19.60 -9.86 4.16
CA PHE A 265 -19.51 -11.23 4.66
C PHE A 265 -18.44 -11.31 5.75
N ASN A 266 -18.45 -12.37 6.56
CA ASN A 266 -17.47 -12.53 7.63
C ASN A 266 -16.10 -12.99 7.08
N PHE A 267 -15.34 -12.05 6.54
CA PHE A 267 -13.99 -12.29 6.04
C PHE A 267 -12.98 -12.35 7.17
N GLU A 268 -12.27 -13.47 7.27
CA GLU A 268 -11.11 -13.64 8.16
C GLU A 268 -9.85 -13.82 7.32
N GLU A 269 -8.96 -12.83 7.39
CA GLU A 269 -7.70 -12.89 6.67
C GLU A 269 -6.72 -13.81 7.40
N ASP A 270 -6.09 -14.73 6.67
CA ASP A 270 -5.22 -15.75 7.25
C ASP A 270 -3.84 -15.18 7.60
N VAL A 271 -3.77 -14.38 8.68
CA VAL A 271 -2.53 -13.74 9.15
C VAL A 271 -2.28 -14.07 10.62
N ASP A 272 -1.36 -15.00 10.87
CA ASP A 272 -1.05 -15.57 12.19
C ASP A 272 0.03 -14.81 12.98
N GLY A 273 0.59 -13.74 12.40
CA GLY A 273 1.71 -13.00 12.98
C GLY A 273 3.09 -13.62 12.74
N LYS A 274 3.16 -14.91 12.38
CA LYS A 274 4.41 -15.64 12.14
C LYS A 274 4.88 -15.45 10.70
N ASN A 275 4.00 -15.67 9.73
CA ASN A 275 4.36 -15.49 8.33
C ASN A 275 4.38 -13.99 7.97
N HIS A 276 5.58 -13.48 7.66
CA HIS A 276 5.77 -12.08 7.34
C HIS A 276 5.20 -11.69 5.97
N ASP A 277 5.22 -12.61 5.01
CA ASP A 277 4.89 -12.34 3.61
C ASP A 277 3.39 -12.16 3.39
N LYS A 278 2.56 -12.63 4.34
CA LYS A 278 1.10 -12.44 4.28
C LYS A 278 0.67 -11.01 4.63
N TYR A 279 1.52 -10.25 5.30
CA TYR A 279 1.25 -8.85 5.61
C TYR A 279 1.45 -7.96 4.38
N LEU A 280 0.67 -6.88 4.31
CA LEU A 280 0.78 -5.93 3.21
C LEU A 280 1.82 -4.84 3.48
N TRP A 281 3.03 -5.11 3.00
CA TRP A 281 4.16 -4.19 3.08
C TRP A 281 4.18 -3.21 1.92
N SER A 282 4.53 -1.95 2.20
CA SER A 282 4.80 -0.94 1.19
C SER A 282 6.14 -0.27 1.43
N ASN A 283 6.63 0.40 0.40
CA ASN A 283 7.92 1.05 0.39
C ASN A 283 7.98 2.21 1.38
N ALA A 284 9.01 2.22 2.25
CA ALA A 284 9.24 3.31 3.19
C ALA A 284 9.54 4.65 2.50
N ALA A 285 9.87 4.65 1.20
CA ALA A 285 10.01 5.87 0.42
C ALA A 285 8.74 6.73 0.43
N TYR A 286 7.55 6.13 0.50
CA TYR A 286 6.28 6.86 0.66
C TYR A 286 6.18 7.52 2.04
N ALA A 287 6.55 6.81 3.11
CA ALA A 287 6.57 7.35 4.46
C ALA A 287 7.57 8.52 4.59
N PHE A 288 8.75 8.38 4.00
CA PHE A 288 9.72 9.46 3.93
C PHE A 288 9.21 10.66 3.12
N GLY A 289 8.60 10.39 1.96
CA GLY A 289 7.98 11.41 1.14
C GLY A 289 6.91 12.21 1.87
N ALA A 290 6.10 11.54 2.71
CA ALA A 290 5.10 12.19 3.56
C ALA A 290 5.72 13.11 4.63
N ARG A 291 6.94 12.84 5.11
CA ARG A 291 7.66 13.76 6.01
C ARG A 291 8.23 14.96 5.27
N VAL A 292 8.70 14.76 4.03
CA VAL A 292 9.18 15.85 3.17
C VAL A 292 8.04 16.82 2.81
N THR A 293 6.87 16.29 2.45
CA THR A 293 5.69 17.13 2.13
C THR A 293 5.15 17.85 3.34
N ASP A 294 5.10 17.20 4.51
CA ASP A 294 4.72 17.83 5.79
C ASP A 294 5.66 18.97 6.19
N ALA A 295 6.98 18.76 6.07
CA ALA A 295 7.97 19.80 6.32
C ALA A 295 7.77 21.01 5.40
N PHE A 296 7.49 20.78 4.11
CA PHE A 296 7.19 21.84 3.16
C PHE A 296 5.88 22.56 3.51
N ALA A 297 4.83 21.85 3.91
CA ALA A 297 3.56 22.47 4.31
C ALA A 297 3.74 23.39 5.54
N LYS A 298 4.48 22.94 6.55
CA LYS A 298 4.67 23.68 7.80
C LYS A 298 5.66 24.84 7.68
N TYR A 299 6.75 24.65 6.94
CA TYR A 299 7.89 25.58 6.95
C TYR A 299 8.20 26.19 5.58
N SER A 300 7.54 25.76 4.50
CA SER A 300 7.92 26.07 3.11
C SER A 300 9.32 25.59 2.71
N TRP A 301 9.95 24.76 3.55
CA TRP A 301 11.28 24.18 3.37
C TRP A 301 11.28 22.71 3.78
N CYS A 302 12.01 21.88 3.03
CA CYS A 302 12.07 20.43 3.26
C CYS A 302 13.24 20.01 4.18
N THR A 303 13.58 20.81 5.19
CA THR A 303 14.76 20.56 6.05
C THR A 303 14.40 19.79 7.33
N ALA A 304 13.16 19.95 7.82
CA ALA A 304 12.67 19.31 9.05
C ALA A 304 12.12 17.90 8.74
N ILE A 305 13.02 16.97 8.40
CA ILE A 305 12.65 15.62 7.91
C ILE A 305 13.32 14.49 8.71
N ARG A 306 13.92 14.80 9.87
CA ARG A 306 14.69 13.83 10.67
C ARG A 306 14.54 14.04 12.17
N GLY A 307 14.69 12.96 12.93
CA GLY A 307 14.54 12.95 14.38
C GLY A 307 13.07 12.97 14.82
N VAL A 308 12.82 12.53 16.05
CA VAL A 308 11.47 12.45 16.63
C VAL A 308 10.81 13.83 16.70
N GLU A 309 11.53 14.82 17.22
CA GLU A 309 11.02 16.21 17.33
C GLU A 309 11.38 17.08 16.11
N GLY A 310 12.23 16.58 15.20
CA GLY A 310 12.73 17.32 14.04
C GLY A 310 11.98 17.03 12.73
N GLY A 311 10.76 16.49 12.82
CA GLY A 311 9.88 16.21 11.68
C GLY A 311 10.10 14.86 10.98
N GLY A 312 10.95 13.99 11.53
CA GLY A 312 11.17 12.63 11.02
C GLY A 312 10.23 11.57 11.59
N LEU A 313 9.33 11.93 12.50
CA LEU A 313 8.38 11.02 13.15
C LEU A 313 7.24 10.65 12.20
N VAL A 314 7.02 9.35 11.98
CA VAL A 314 5.92 8.73 11.21
C VAL A 314 4.92 8.14 12.19
N GLU A 315 3.72 8.71 12.25
CA GLU A 315 2.67 8.36 13.22
C GLU A 315 1.52 7.57 12.58
N GLY A 316 0.71 6.91 13.41
CA GLY A 316 -0.49 6.21 12.98
C GLY A 316 -0.21 4.98 12.11
N LEU A 317 0.89 4.27 12.38
CA LEU A 317 1.19 3.04 11.66
C LEU A 317 0.21 1.92 12.10
N PRO A 318 -0.25 1.07 11.16
CA PRO A 318 -1.07 -0.08 11.49
C PRO A 318 -0.39 -0.99 12.52
N THR A 319 -1.11 -1.32 13.60
CA THR A 319 -0.63 -2.14 14.71
C THR A 319 -1.49 -3.39 14.88
N HIS A 320 -1.02 -4.52 14.35
CA HIS A 320 -1.71 -5.80 14.51
C HIS A 320 -1.25 -6.50 15.79
N THR A 321 -2.18 -6.85 16.69
CA THR A 321 -1.87 -7.65 17.88
C THR A 321 -2.33 -9.09 17.66
N PHE A 322 -1.50 -10.04 18.07
CA PHE A 322 -1.79 -11.47 17.93
C PHE A 322 -1.36 -12.22 19.19
N ARG A 323 -1.95 -13.39 19.41
CA ARG A 323 -1.57 -14.27 20.51
C ARG A 323 -0.41 -15.17 20.07
N THR A 324 0.63 -15.20 20.87
CA THR A 324 1.78 -16.08 20.69
C THR A 324 1.47 -17.50 21.17
N ASP A 325 2.32 -18.46 20.79
CA ASP A 325 2.19 -19.86 21.24
C ASP A 325 2.30 -20.00 22.77
N GLU A 326 2.96 -19.05 23.43
CA GLU A 326 3.12 -18.97 24.88
C GLU A 326 1.91 -18.32 25.59
N GLY A 327 0.92 -17.85 24.82
CA GLY A 327 -0.31 -17.23 25.34
C GLY A 327 -0.23 -15.72 25.52
N ASP A 328 0.95 -15.12 25.38
CA ASP A 328 1.15 -13.68 25.48
C ASP A 328 0.62 -12.94 24.24
N VAL A 329 0.10 -11.72 24.45
CA VAL A 329 -0.29 -10.81 23.36
C VAL A 329 0.94 -10.07 22.87
N ALA A 330 1.33 -10.31 21.63
CA ALA A 330 2.43 -9.62 20.97
C ALA A 330 1.92 -8.64 19.92
N LEU A 331 2.63 -7.52 19.80
CA LEU A 331 2.43 -6.55 18.74
C LEU A 331 3.32 -6.90 17.54
N LYS A 332 2.73 -7.03 16.35
CA LYS A 332 3.50 -7.11 15.12
C LYS A 332 4.17 -5.76 14.87
N CYS A 333 5.48 -5.78 14.65
CA CYS A 333 6.26 -4.60 14.31
C CYS A 333 5.69 -3.96 13.02
N PRO A 334 5.30 -2.68 13.03
CA PRO A 334 4.80 -1.98 11.84
C PRO A 334 5.87 -1.73 10.77
N THR A 335 7.15 -1.80 11.13
CA THR A 335 8.26 -1.96 10.19
C THR A 335 8.67 -3.43 10.14
N GLU A 336 9.23 -3.92 9.02
CA GLU A 336 9.52 -5.37 8.90
C GLU A 336 10.38 -5.93 10.05
N ILE A 337 11.27 -5.10 10.58
CA ILE A 337 12.10 -5.40 11.73
C ILE A 337 12.28 -4.16 12.62
N ALA A 338 12.47 -4.41 13.92
CA ALA A 338 12.90 -3.39 14.86
C ALA A 338 14.42 -3.17 14.76
N ILE A 339 14.82 -1.94 14.44
CA ILE A 339 16.23 -1.57 14.28
C ILE A 339 16.74 -0.95 15.59
N THR A 340 17.84 -1.47 16.14
CA THR A 340 18.51 -0.88 17.31
C THR A 340 19.34 0.35 16.93
N ASP A 341 19.58 1.28 17.85
CA ASP A 341 20.39 2.49 17.63
C ASP A 341 21.77 2.22 17.00
N ARG A 342 22.43 1.14 17.41
CA ARG A 342 23.71 0.73 16.81
C ARG A 342 23.55 0.40 15.32
N ARG A 343 22.51 -0.35 14.96
CA ARG A 343 22.21 -0.74 13.58
C ARG A 343 21.76 0.45 12.74
N GLU A 344 20.97 1.34 13.32
CA GLU A 344 20.58 2.60 12.70
C GLU A 344 21.82 3.38 12.26
N LYS A 345 22.79 3.54 13.17
CA LYS A 345 24.06 4.21 12.86
C LYS A 345 24.87 3.49 11.79
N GLU A 346 25.00 2.17 11.89
CA GLU A 346 25.71 1.35 10.89
C GLU A 346 25.09 1.52 9.48
N LEU A 347 23.76 1.50 9.38
CA LEU A 347 23.02 1.72 8.12
C LEU A 347 23.18 3.14 7.59
N ALA A 348 23.13 4.14 8.47
CA ALA A 348 23.33 5.54 8.12
C ALA A 348 24.74 5.78 7.54
N ASP A 349 25.77 5.24 8.18
CA ASP A 349 27.16 5.35 7.71
C ASP A 349 27.35 4.63 6.34
N LEU A 350 26.49 3.63 6.06
CA LEU A 350 26.43 2.92 4.78
C LEU A 350 25.57 3.62 3.70
N GLY A 351 24.96 4.77 4.01
CA GLY A 351 24.21 5.58 3.06
C GLY A 351 22.75 5.14 2.85
N PHE A 352 22.16 4.50 3.85
CA PHE A 352 20.74 4.13 3.87
C PHE A 352 19.95 5.04 4.82
N ILE A 353 18.63 5.07 4.63
CA ILE A 353 17.66 5.85 5.42
C ILE A 353 16.79 4.87 6.21
N PRO A 354 17.20 4.47 7.43
CA PRO A 354 16.45 3.53 8.24
C PRO A 354 15.23 4.18 8.89
N LEU A 355 14.07 3.54 8.77
CA LEU A 355 12.87 3.84 9.55
C LEU A 355 12.88 2.98 10.81
N VAL A 356 13.02 3.62 11.97
CA VAL A 356 13.15 2.93 13.26
C VAL A 356 11.81 2.96 13.99
N HIS A 357 11.20 1.78 14.18
CA HIS A 357 9.98 1.63 14.97
C HIS A 357 10.22 1.86 16.46
N CYS A 358 9.29 2.58 17.11
CA CYS A 358 9.28 2.70 18.56
C CYS A 358 8.60 1.49 19.21
N LYS A 359 9.39 0.69 19.94
CA LYS A 359 8.92 -0.55 20.58
C LYS A 359 7.64 -0.33 21.41
N GLY A 360 6.59 -1.09 21.08
CA GLY A 360 5.31 -1.06 21.79
C GLY A 360 4.41 0.14 21.48
N ARG A 361 4.78 0.97 20.50
CA ARG A 361 3.98 2.10 20.02
C ARG A 361 3.62 1.93 18.54
N ASP A 362 2.77 2.80 18.04
CA ASP A 362 2.25 2.84 16.67
C ASP A 362 2.98 3.87 15.79
N TYR A 363 4.17 4.33 16.21
CA TYR A 363 4.97 5.29 15.46
C TYR A 363 6.40 4.78 15.23
N ALA A 364 7.03 5.34 14.20
CA ALA A 364 8.42 5.11 13.83
C ALA A 364 9.10 6.45 13.50
N ALA A 365 10.43 6.51 13.46
CA ALA A 365 11.13 7.75 13.13
C ALA A 365 12.34 7.51 12.23
N PHE A 366 12.58 8.46 11.31
CA PHE A 366 13.83 8.58 10.58
C PHE A 366 14.82 9.41 11.40
N PHE A 367 15.79 8.78 12.05
CA PHE A 367 16.79 9.50 12.86
C PHE A 367 17.90 10.11 12.01
N SER A 368 18.32 9.38 10.97
CA SER A 368 19.30 9.79 9.98
C SER A 368 18.70 9.76 8.57
N VAL A 369 19.11 10.72 7.76
CA VAL A 369 18.65 10.87 6.38
C VAL A 369 19.88 11.13 5.50
N GLN A 370 20.69 10.07 5.38
CA GLN A 370 21.88 10.09 4.54
C GLN A 370 21.52 9.71 3.11
N SER A 371 22.17 10.36 2.16
CA SER A 371 22.18 9.90 0.77
C SER A 371 23.07 8.66 0.61
N ALA A 372 22.98 8.00 -0.53
CA ALA A 372 23.84 6.87 -0.86
C ALA A 372 25.32 7.27 -0.96
N ASN A 373 25.62 8.55 -1.22
CA ASN A 373 27.00 9.04 -1.36
C ASN A 373 27.84 8.76 -0.11
N ARG A 374 29.09 8.34 -0.33
CA ARG A 374 30.13 8.27 0.68
C ARG A 374 30.95 9.57 0.62
N PRO A 375 30.91 10.43 1.66
CA PRO A 375 31.73 11.63 1.71
C PRO A 375 33.21 11.32 1.51
N ARG A 376 33.85 12.03 0.57
CA ARG A 376 35.30 11.95 0.37
C ARG A 376 36.02 12.51 1.60
N LYS A 377 37.15 11.90 1.93
CA LYS A 377 38.06 12.43 2.96
C LYS A 377 39.05 13.37 2.31
N TYR A 378 39.23 14.52 2.94
CA TYR A 378 40.13 15.59 2.55
C TYR A 378 41.15 15.85 3.67
N ASP A 379 42.21 16.59 3.34
CA ASP A 379 43.29 16.88 4.28
C ASP A 379 42.88 17.85 5.42
N THR A 380 41.87 18.68 5.18
CA THR A 380 41.40 19.68 6.16
C THR A 380 40.07 19.30 6.80
N ASP A 381 39.93 19.58 8.09
CA ASP A 381 38.68 19.33 8.83
C ASP A 381 37.50 20.12 8.25
N PHE A 382 37.75 21.32 7.73
CA PHE A 382 36.73 22.13 7.07
C PHE A 382 36.19 21.48 5.80
N ALA A 383 37.07 20.95 4.94
CA ALA A 383 36.65 20.25 3.73
C ALA A 383 35.91 18.94 4.07
N ASN A 384 36.35 18.22 5.10
CA ASN A 384 35.67 17.03 5.61
C ASN A 384 34.26 17.36 6.15
N ALA A 385 34.10 18.47 6.86
CA ALA A 385 32.79 18.92 7.34
C ALA A 385 31.84 19.23 6.17
N ASN A 386 32.31 19.97 5.16
CA ASN A 386 31.52 20.29 3.97
C ASN A 386 31.12 19.05 3.18
N ALA A 387 32.03 18.09 3.02
CA ALA A 387 31.73 16.82 2.36
C ALA A 387 30.61 16.05 3.09
N ARG A 388 30.64 16.02 4.42
CA ARG A 388 29.59 15.38 5.25
C ARG A 388 28.24 16.11 5.19
N LEU A 389 28.24 17.43 5.06
CA LEU A 389 26.99 18.19 4.87
C LEU A 389 26.39 17.90 3.50
N SER A 390 27.22 17.73 2.47
CA SER A 390 26.75 17.45 1.10
C SER A 390 26.10 16.08 0.90
N SER A 391 26.40 15.10 1.77
CA SER A 391 25.78 13.76 1.72
C SER A 391 24.48 13.65 2.52
N GLN A 392 24.09 14.71 3.22
CA GLN A 392 22.90 14.75 4.06
C GLN A 392 21.75 15.39 3.30
N LEU A 393 20.66 14.63 3.09
CA LEU A 393 19.59 15.05 2.18
C LEU A 393 18.86 16.30 2.67
N GLN A 394 18.79 16.56 3.98
CA GLN A 394 18.13 17.78 4.48
C GLN A 394 18.81 19.06 3.98
N TYR A 395 20.14 19.05 3.85
CA TYR A 395 20.87 20.19 3.27
C TYR A 395 20.76 20.20 1.76
N LEU A 396 20.75 19.02 1.13
CA LEU A 396 20.56 18.91 -0.31
C LEU A 396 19.22 19.49 -0.75
N PHE A 397 18.13 19.17 -0.04
CA PHE A 397 16.81 19.75 -0.30
C PHE A 397 16.81 21.28 -0.19
N ALA A 398 17.50 21.85 0.79
CA ALA A 398 17.65 23.29 0.90
C ALA A 398 18.38 23.88 -0.32
N THR A 399 19.52 23.29 -0.70
CA THR A 399 20.30 23.75 -1.86
C THR A 399 19.55 23.58 -3.19
N SER A 400 18.83 22.48 -3.36
CA SER A 400 17.94 22.23 -4.50
C SER A 400 16.89 23.32 -4.63
N ARG A 401 16.26 23.69 -3.50
CA ARG A 401 15.25 24.75 -3.50
C ARG A 401 15.84 26.10 -3.87
N PHE A 402 17.05 26.43 -3.37
CA PHE A 402 17.77 27.62 -3.82
C PHE A 402 18.06 27.59 -5.32
N ALA A 403 18.50 26.45 -5.87
CA ALA A 403 18.73 26.30 -7.30
C ALA A 403 17.45 26.53 -8.12
N HIS A 404 16.30 25.99 -7.68
CA HIS A 404 15.00 26.22 -8.30
C HIS A 404 14.61 27.70 -8.31
N TYR A 405 14.75 28.40 -7.17
CA TYR A 405 14.44 29.83 -7.10
C TYR A 405 15.41 30.68 -7.93
N LEU A 406 16.72 30.43 -7.83
CA LEU A 406 17.73 31.18 -8.59
C LEU A 406 17.53 30.99 -10.09
N LYS A 407 17.22 29.78 -10.54
CA LYS A 407 16.94 29.49 -11.95
C LYS A 407 15.76 30.31 -12.47
N ALA A 408 14.66 30.35 -11.72
CA ALA A 408 13.48 31.14 -12.08
C ALA A 408 13.80 32.64 -12.09
N MET A 409 14.35 33.17 -10.99
CA MET A 409 14.64 34.60 -10.83
C MET A 409 15.67 35.13 -11.84
N MET A 410 16.72 34.37 -12.14
CA MET A 410 17.74 34.80 -13.10
C MET A 410 17.20 34.77 -14.53
N ARG A 411 16.31 33.83 -14.85
CA ARG A 411 15.68 33.74 -16.18
C ARG A 411 14.81 34.97 -16.46
N ASP A 412 14.09 35.47 -15.46
CA ASP A 412 13.29 36.69 -15.58
C ASP A 412 14.12 37.96 -15.79
N LYS A 413 15.41 37.94 -15.38
CA LYS A 413 16.35 39.05 -15.56
C LYS A 413 17.12 39.01 -16.88
N ILE A 414 16.92 38.01 -17.73
CA ILE A 414 17.59 37.96 -19.03
C ILE A 414 17.04 39.07 -19.91
N GLY A 415 17.89 40.05 -20.24
CA GLY A 415 17.54 41.19 -21.10
C GLY A 415 17.29 42.51 -20.35
N SER A 416 17.36 42.53 -19.02
CA SER A 416 17.48 43.75 -18.20
C SER A 416 18.96 44.09 -17.96
#